data_AF-R7TAA9-F1
#
_entry.id   AF-R7TAA9-F1
#
_cell.length_a   1.000
_cell.length_b   1.000
_cell.length_c   1.000
_cell.angle_alpha   90.00
_cell.angle_beta   90.00
_cell.angle_gamma   90.00
#
_symmetry.space_group_name_H-M   'P 1'
#
loop_
_entity.id
_entity.type
_entity.pdbx_description
1 polymer ?
#
loop_
_entity_poly.entity_id
_entity_poly.type
_entity_poly.pdbx_seq_one_letter_code
_entity_poly.pdbx_strand_id
1 'polypeptide(L)'
;MERDARLQKLEIPLDEVNELWMQENGPKHVKKLAEHYGIFKDIFNGGFFLPVVPLDINYEYEGEFVNPVYRGNRISPFEAHKQPEVSFDPAEGSLWTLILTNPDGHLQDNESEYLHWLIGNIPEGDVSKGDVLCDYLQPFPARGTGFHRFVFVLMQQDGRLDFSGQQRSPQCHSLEERTFKTADFLSQHQGHLTPKGLSFFQSEYDDSVRDIFHKTLDMREPSFEYAHPPFYHPPQEAYPYKQPFDRYFDRYRDKKDLAEEVMKMKMAMISPFTAYERPKYPLIHRAVKGTRATWINRREEKMHRRLEQFKDLP
;
A
#
# COMPACT_ATOMS: atom_id res chain seq x y z
N MET A 1 -24.14 -26.55 26.10
CA MET A 1 -22.68 -26.71 25.84
C MET A 1 -22.31 -28.09 25.31
N GLU A 2 -22.19 -29.18 26.10
CA GLU A 2 -21.72 -30.49 25.57
C GLU A 2 -22.61 -31.03 24.43
N ARG A 3 -23.93 -31.00 24.62
CA ARG A 3 -24.90 -31.38 23.59
C ARG A 3 -24.77 -30.55 22.31
N ASP A 4 -24.58 -29.23 22.43
CA ASP A 4 -24.52 -28.31 21.29
C ASP A 4 -23.18 -28.43 20.56
N ALA A 5 -22.08 -28.64 21.28
CA ALA A 5 -20.77 -28.94 20.71
C ALA A 5 -20.80 -30.27 19.94
N ARG A 6 -21.44 -31.31 20.50
CA ARG A 6 -21.62 -32.60 19.83
C ARG A 6 -22.47 -32.51 18.58
N LEU A 7 -23.44 -31.60 18.55
CA LEU A 7 -24.31 -31.34 17.40
C LEU A 7 -23.75 -30.27 16.44
N GLN A 8 -22.54 -29.73 16.70
CA GLN A 8 -21.90 -28.66 15.93
C GLN A 8 -22.76 -27.38 15.82
N LYS A 9 -23.50 -27.05 16.88
CA LYS A 9 -24.35 -25.85 17.00
C LYS A 9 -23.86 -24.86 18.05
N LEU A 10 -22.68 -25.10 18.64
CA LEU A 10 -22.12 -24.19 19.64
C LEU A 10 -21.57 -22.95 18.94
N GLU A 11 -22.17 -21.80 19.23
CA GLU A 11 -21.69 -20.50 18.80
C GLU A 11 -20.90 -19.85 19.94
N ILE A 12 -19.79 -19.20 19.59
CA ILE A 12 -18.92 -18.52 20.55
C ILE A 12 -19.10 -17.01 20.32
N PRO A 13 -19.40 -16.22 21.37
CA PRO A 13 -19.51 -14.77 21.24
C PRO A 13 -18.13 -14.19 20.89
N LEU A 14 -17.98 -13.68 19.67
CA LEU A 14 -16.70 -13.17 19.18
C LEU A 14 -16.27 -11.88 19.89
N ASP A 15 -17.24 -11.08 20.33
CA ASP A 15 -16.98 -9.81 21.02
C ASP A 15 -16.32 -10.06 22.38
N GLU A 16 -16.86 -10.97 23.18
CA GLU A 16 -16.27 -11.38 24.48
C GLU A 16 -14.87 -11.99 24.29
N VAL A 17 -14.68 -12.79 23.23
CA VAL A 17 -13.37 -13.36 22.90
C VAL A 17 -12.37 -12.26 22.56
N ASN A 18 -12.78 -11.23 21.83
CA ASN A 18 -11.93 -10.10 21.47
C ASN A 18 -11.54 -9.27 22.70
N GLU A 19 -12.49 -8.99 23.60
CA GLU A 19 -12.22 -8.28 24.86
C GLU A 19 -11.21 -9.03 25.73
N LEU A 20 -11.42 -10.34 25.94
CA LEU A 20 -10.50 -11.18 26.71
C LEU A 20 -9.13 -11.26 26.03
N TRP A 21 -9.10 -11.39 24.70
CA TRP A 21 -7.86 -11.41 23.94
C TRP A 21 -7.07 -10.11 24.11
N MET A 22 -7.72 -8.94 24.08
CA MET A 22 -7.08 -7.64 24.28
C MET A 22 -6.44 -7.52 25.66
N GLN A 23 -7.08 -8.05 26.71
CA GLN A 23 -6.53 -8.01 28.07
C GLN A 23 -5.32 -8.94 28.26
N GLU A 24 -5.29 -10.08 27.58
CA GLU A 24 -4.22 -11.07 27.74
C GLU A 24 -3.09 -10.93 26.70
N ASN A 25 -3.34 -11.40 25.47
CA ASN A 25 -2.32 -11.62 24.46
C ASN A 25 -2.34 -10.58 23.34
N GLY A 26 -3.36 -9.73 23.29
CA GLY A 26 -3.58 -8.67 22.31
C GLY A 26 -2.33 -7.84 22.08
N PRO A 27 -1.82 -7.11 23.08
CA PRO A 27 -0.64 -6.26 22.94
C PRO A 27 0.58 -6.97 22.34
N LYS A 28 0.81 -8.24 22.70
CA LYS A 28 1.91 -9.05 22.15
C LYS A 28 1.69 -9.39 20.68
N HIS A 29 0.46 -9.72 20.30
CA HIS A 29 0.10 -10.00 18.91
C HIS A 29 0.17 -8.73 18.06
N VAL A 30 -0.33 -7.60 18.56
CA VAL A 30 -0.21 -6.31 17.87
C VAL A 30 1.25 -5.92 17.68
N LYS A 31 2.10 -6.10 18.71
CA LYS A 31 3.54 -5.88 18.58
C LYS A 31 4.13 -6.74 17.46
N LYS A 32 3.84 -8.05 17.43
CA LYS A 32 4.33 -8.94 16.36
C LYS A 32 3.84 -8.52 14.98
N LEU A 33 2.59 -8.06 14.86
CA LEU A 33 2.05 -7.53 13.61
C LEU A 33 2.80 -6.26 13.21
N ALA A 34 3.00 -5.31 14.11
CA ALA A 34 3.75 -4.10 13.83
C ALA A 34 5.21 -4.37 13.42
N GLU A 35 5.85 -5.39 14.02
CA GLU A 35 7.18 -5.88 13.58
C GLU A 35 7.12 -6.47 12.15
N HIS A 36 6.11 -7.30 11.85
CA HIS A 36 5.92 -7.88 10.51
C HIS A 36 5.71 -6.81 9.44
N TYR A 37 4.91 -5.79 9.75
CA TYR A 37 4.67 -4.65 8.87
C TYR A 37 5.83 -3.65 8.87
N GLY A 38 6.91 -3.83 9.63
CA GLY A 38 8.07 -2.94 9.62
C GLY A 38 7.89 -1.60 10.34
N ILE A 39 6.78 -1.40 11.07
CA ILE A 39 6.42 -0.12 11.69
C ILE A 39 7.49 0.35 12.68
N PHE A 40 7.95 -0.54 13.57
CA PHE A 40 8.97 -0.19 14.57
C PHE A 40 10.31 0.16 13.95
N LYS A 41 10.66 -0.49 12.83
CA LYS A 41 11.91 -0.21 12.13
C LYS A 41 11.87 1.17 11.49
N ASP A 42 10.77 1.48 10.79
CA ASP A 42 10.70 2.65 9.92
C ASP A 42 10.29 3.92 10.68
N ILE A 43 9.39 3.83 11.67
CA ILE A 43 8.86 4.99 12.41
C ILE A 43 9.66 5.26 13.70
N PHE A 44 10.15 4.19 14.35
CA PHE A 44 10.79 4.28 15.67
C PHE A 44 12.29 3.93 15.65
N ASN A 45 12.92 3.88 14.47
CA ASN A 45 14.34 3.54 14.28
C ASN A 45 14.75 2.21 14.96
N GLY A 46 13.85 1.23 14.99
CA GLY A 46 14.06 -0.07 15.65
C GLY A 46 13.65 -0.13 17.13
N GLY A 47 13.25 1.00 17.72
CA GLY A 47 12.62 1.03 19.04
C GLY A 47 11.25 0.35 19.01
N PHE A 48 10.90 -0.37 20.07
CA PHE A 48 9.60 -1.03 20.19
C PHE A 48 8.92 -0.71 21.51
N PHE A 49 7.60 -0.80 21.51
CA PHE A 49 6.78 -0.74 22.72
C PHE A 49 5.64 -1.77 22.62
N LEU A 50 4.97 -2.01 23.76
CA LEU A 50 3.76 -2.81 23.78
C LEU A 50 2.56 -1.86 23.73
N PRO A 51 1.67 -1.98 22.72
CA PRO A 51 0.46 -1.18 22.66
C PRO A 51 -0.54 -1.76 23.67
N VAL A 52 -0.54 -1.21 24.89
CA VAL A 52 -1.38 -1.66 26.00
C VAL A 52 -2.78 -1.05 25.92
N VAL A 53 -2.89 0.17 25.36
CA VAL A 53 -4.16 0.88 25.24
C VAL A 53 -4.79 0.51 23.90
N PRO A 54 -5.98 -0.12 23.87
CA PRO A 54 -6.75 -0.33 22.66
C PRO A 54 -7.11 1.01 22.05
N LEU A 55 -6.89 1.14 20.74
CA LEU A 55 -7.16 2.35 19.98
C LEU A 55 -8.14 2.01 18.87
N ASP A 56 -9.40 2.36 19.09
CA ASP A 56 -10.50 2.07 18.18
C ASP A 56 -10.75 3.31 17.31
N ILE A 57 -10.58 3.13 16.00
CA ILE A 57 -10.65 4.22 15.02
C ILE A 57 -11.63 3.81 13.95
N ASN A 58 -12.60 4.67 13.66
CA ASN A 58 -13.71 4.38 12.76
C ASN A 58 -13.81 5.48 11.70
N TYR A 59 -13.76 5.10 10.43
CA TYR A 59 -14.02 6.00 9.32
C TYR A 59 -15.49 5.91 8.91
N GLU A 60 -16.20 7.03 9.01
CA GLU A 60 -17.54 7.17 8.47
C GLU A 60 -17.49 7.63 7.00
N TYR A 61 -18.11 6.86 6.11
CA TYR A 61 -18.21 7.19 4.69
C TYR A 61 -19.64 7.02 4.19
N GLU A 62 -20.01 7.86 3.22
CA GLU A 62 -21.37 7.94 2.67
C GLU A 62 -22.49 8.15 3.72
N GLY A 63 -22.16 8.54 4.95
CA GLY A 63 -23.10 8.90 6.01
C GLY A 63 -23.78 7.72 6.73
N GLU A 64 -23.60 6.49 6.25
CA GLU A 64 -24.21 5.29 6.84
C GLU A 64 -23.21 4.17 7.13
N PHE A 65 -22.06 4.15 6.44
CA PHE A 65 -21.09 3.07 6.57
C PHE A 65 -19.94 3.47 7.48
N VAL A 66 -19.54 2.52 8.33
CA VAL A 66 -18.39 2.65 9.23
C VAL A 66 -17.35 1.60 8.87
N ASN A 67 -16.12 2.04 8.58
CA ASN A 67 -14.98 1.13 8.40
C ASN A 67 -14.01 1.25 9.59
N PRO A 68 -13.94 0.23 10.46
CA PRO A 68 -12.99 0.22 11.57
C PRO A 68 -11.55 -0.01 11.08
N VAL A 69 -10.61 0.73 11.65
CA VAL A 69 -9.18 0.52 11.49
C VAL A 69 -8.73 -0.55 12.47
N TYR A 70 -8.18 -1.64 11.92
CA TYR A 70 -7.55 -2.68 12.70
C TYR A 70 -6.02 -2.55 12.62
N ARG A 71 -5.34 -3.59 12.13
CA ARG A 71 -3.88 -3.75 12.18
C ARG A 71 -3.36 -4.25 10.83
N GLY A 72 -3.57 -3.45 9.80
CA GLY A 72 -3.19 -3.71 8.41
C GLY A 72 -4.34 -4.09 7.49
N ASN A 73 -5.60 -3.88 7.90
CA ASN A 73 -6.73 -3.99 6.98
C ASN A 73 -6.64 -2.91 5.89
N ARG A 74 -7.37 -3.11 4.79
CA ARG A 74 -7.40 -2.19 3.66
C ARG A 74 -8.51 -1.16 3.85
N ILE A 75 -8.18 0.10 3.66
CA ILE A 75 -9.12 1.22 3.65
C ILE A 75 -8.78 2.08 2.44
N SER A 76 -9.75 2.33 1.58
CA SER A 76 -9.55 3.17 0.39
C SER A 76 -9.36 4.64 0.79
N PRO A 77 -8.60 5.42 0.02
CA PRO A 77 -8.51 6.87 0.25
C PRO A 77 -9.89 7.52 0.28
N PHE A 78 -10.84 7.08 -0.55
CA PHE A 78 -12.21 7.53 -0.57
C PHE A 78 -12.95 7.29 0.75
N GLU A 79 -12.82 6.10 1.35
CA GLU A 79 -13.39 5.83 2.67
C GLU A 79 -12.76 6.72 3.75
N ALA A 80 -11.45 7.00 3.62
CA ALA A 80 -10.70 7.86 4.52
C ALA A 80 -10.69 9.36 4.10
N HIS A 81 -11.72 9.85 3.41
CA HIS A 81 -11.79 11.25 2.98
C HIS A 81 -12.02 12.24 4.13
N LYS A 82 -12.72 11.81 5.19
CA LYS A 82 -12.98 12.59 6.40
C LYS A 82 -12.12 12.11 7.56
N GLN A 83 -11.92 12.99 8.53
CA GLN A 83 -11.28 12.61 9.79
C GLN A 83 -12.06 11.46 10.46
N PRO A 84 -11.39 10.46 11.02
CA PRO A 84 -12.06 9.35 11.68
C PRO A 84 -12.54 9.75 13.08
N GLU A 85 -13.50 8.99 13.60
CA GLU A 85 -13.83 8.98 15.02
C GLU A 85 -12.79 8.11 15.75
N VAL A 86 -12.25 8.62 16.86
CA VAL A 86 -11.20 7.96 17.63
C VAL A 86 -11.67 7.79 19.06
N SER A 87 -11.61 6.56 19.55
CA SER A 87 -12.00 6.20 20.90
C SER A 87 -10.94 5.30 21.54
N PHE A 88 -10.67 5.53 22.81
CA PHE A 88 -9.77 4.74 23.64
C PHE A 88 -10.15 4.98 25.11
N ASP A 89 -9.65 4.13 26.01
CA ASP A 89 -9.92 4.24 27.45
C ASP A 89 -8.77 4.98 28.17
N PRO A 90 -8.94 6.28 28.50
CA PRO A 90 -7.90 7.09 29.15
C PRO A 90 -7.93 6.93 30.67
N ALA A 91 -6.77 7.08 31.31
CA ALA A 91 -6.73 7.25 32.76
C ALA A 91 -7.31 8.63 33.16
N GLU A 92 -7.98 8.73 34.30
CA GLU A 92 -8.51 10.02 34.79
C GLU A 92 -7.40 11.09 34.91
N GLY A 93 -7.67 12.30 34.42
CA GLY A 93 -6.72 13.42 34.46
C GLY A 93 -5.49 13.26 33.56
N SER A 94 -5.46 12.26 32.67
CA SER A 94 -4.35 12.08 31.73
C SER A 94 -4.52 12.92 30.45
N LEU A 95 -3.38 13.29 29.87
CA LEU A 95 -3.28 13.99 28.60
C LEU A 95 -2.69 13.07 27.54
N TRP A 96 -3.12 13.21 26.30
CA TRP A 96 -2.73 12.34 25.20
C TRP A 96 -2.36 13.12 23.94
N THR A 97 -1.50 12.51 23.14
CA THR A 97 -1.14 12.97 21.80
C THR A 97 -1.44 11.88 20.79
N LEU A 98 -2.13 12.23 19.71
CA LEU A 98 -2.45 11.35 18.59
C LEU A 98 -1.72 11.81 17.34
N ILE A 99 -1.05 10.86 16.66
CA ILE A 99 -0.37 11.08 15.39
C ILE A 99 -0.93 10.13 14.35
N LEU A 100 -1.22 10.64 13.15
CA LEU A 100 -1.39 9.84 11.94
C LEU A 100 -0.26 10.18 10.97
N THR A 101 0.54 9.17 10.63
CA THR A 101 1.71 9.32 9.76
C THR A 101 1.72 8.26 8.67
N ASN A 102 2.32 8.60 7.52
CA ASN A 102 2.57 7.70 6.41
C ASN A 102 4.08 7.61 6.08
N PRO A 103 4.76 6.51 6.45
CA PRO A 103 6.18 6.32 6.14
C PRO A 103 6.47 5.99 4.67
N ASP A 104 5.48 5.55 3.90
CA ASP A 104 5.71 5.05 2.53
C ASP A 104 5.43 6.09 1.43
N GLY A 105 4.77 7.20 1.74
CA GLY A 105 4.23 8.12 0.72
C GLY A 105 5.04 9.36 0.45
N HIS A 106 6.20 9.53 1.10
CA HIS A 106 7.02 10.71 0.90
C HIS A 106 7.61 10.72 -0.52
N LEU A 107 7.36 11.78 -1.29
CA LEU A 107 7.62 11.80 -2.74
C LEU A 107 9.07 12.15 -3.13
N GLN A 108 9.87 12.67 -2.19
CA GLN A 108 11.22 13.19 -2.47
C GLN A 108 12.32 12.48 -1.67
N ASP A 109 12.11 12.36 -0.36
CA ASP A 109 12.97 11.63 0.57
C ASP A 109 12.37 10.27 0.94
N ASN A 110 13.20 9.23 1.02
CA ASN A 110 12.80 7.87 1.37
C ASN A 110 12.85 7.60 2.88
N GLU A 111 13.51 8.45 3.66
CA GLU A 111 13.63 8.29 5.11
C GLU A 111 12.66 9.16 5.91
N SER A 112 11.87 9.98 5.22
CA SER A 112 10.91 10.89 5.83
C SER A 112 9.49 10.40 5.66
N GLU A 113 8.61 10.83 6.55
CA GLU A 113 7.20 10.47 6.59
C GLU A 113 6.36 11.71 6.25
N TYR A 114 5.12 11.52 5.78
CA TYR A 114 4.14 12.61 5.76
C TYR A 114 3.23 12.55 6.98
N LEU A 115 3.09 13.70 7.64
CA LEU A 115 2.15 13.90 8.73
C LEU A 115 0.75 14.19 8.17
N HIS A 116 -0.17 13.28 8.42
CA HIS A 116 -1.56 13.41 7.99
C HIS A 116 -2.43 14.06 9.07
N TRP A 117 -2.14 13.81 10.35
CA TRP A 117 -2.90 14.39 11.45
C TRP A 117 -2.06 14.41 12.73
N LEU A 118 -2.13 15.51 13.48
CA LEU A 118 -1.45 15.64 14.77
C LEU A 118 -2.32 16.45 15.73
N ILE A 119 -2.68 15.83 16.85
CA ILE A 119 -3.39 16.47 17.95
C ILE A 119 -2.62 16.22 19.23
N GLY A 120 -2.30 17.27 19.96
CA GLY A 120 -1.66 17.20 21.28
C GLY A 120 -2.61 17.59 22.41
N ASN A 121 -2.21 17.35 23.65
CA ASN A 121 -2.92 17.81 24.85
C ASN A 121 -4.40 17.40 24.90
N ILE A 122 -4.74 16.21 24.40
CA ILE A 122 -6.09 15.66 24.42
C ILE A 122 -6.47 15.32 25.87
N PRO A 123 -7.45 16.01 26.49
CA PRO A 123 -7.85 15.76 27.86
C PRO A 123 -8.83 14.59 27.94
N GLU A 124 -8.57 13.64 28.84
CA GLU A 124 -9.53 12.58 29.19
C GLU A 124 -10.09 11.82 27.97
N GLY A 125 -9.27 11.64 26.93
CA GLY A 125 -9.64 10.93 25.70
C GLY A 125 -10.57 11.67 24.74
N ASP A 126 -10.99 12.89 25.06
CA ASP A 126 -11.85 13.69 24.18
C ASP A 126 -11.01 14.41 23.12
N VAL A 127 -10.86 13.77 21.97
CA VAL A 127 -10.07 14.25 20.83
C VAL A 127 -10.54 15.62 20.33
N SER A 128 -11.83 15.96 20.51
CA SER A 128 -12.38 17.25 20.08
C SER A 128 -11.86 18.44 20.90
N LYS A 129 -11.38 18.19 22.13
CA LYS A 129 -10.82 19.20 23.04
C LYS A 129 -9.29 19.33 22.95
N GLY A 130 -8.64 18.50 22.13
CA GLY A 130 -7.19 18.55 21.94
C GLY A 130 -6.74 19.76 21.13
N ASP A 131 -5.47 20.12 21.31
CA ASP A 131 -4.81 21.15 20.52
C ASP A 131 -4.45 20.56 19.14
N VAL A 132 -5.16 20.97 18.08
CA VAL A 132 -4.88 20.53 16.70
C VAL A 132 -3.62 21.23 16.19
N LEU A 133 -2.53 20.47 16.05
CA LEU A 133 -1.24 20.97 15.59
C LEU A 133 -1.07 20.83 14.08
N CYS A 134 -1.69 19.81 13.49
CA CYS A 134 -1.73 19.60 12.05
C CYS A 134 -3.10 19.04 11.66
N ASP A 135 -3.81 19.76 10.78
CA ASP A 135 -5.13 19.36 10.31
C ASP A 135 -5.10 18.04 9.54
N TYR A 136 -6.21 17.30 9.65
CA TYR A 136 -6.39 16.04 8.95
C TYR A 136 -6.25 16.22 7.44
N LEU A 137 -5.38 15.41 6.84
CA LEU A 137 -5.25 15.26 5.39
C LEU A 137 -5.58 13.83 4.99
N GLN A 138 -6.53 13.69 4.07
CA GLN A 138 -6.90 12.43 3.46
C GLN A 138 -5.65 11.71 2.91
N PRO A 139 -5.57 10.36 3.01
CA PRO A 139 -4.56 9.56 2.33
C PRO A 139 -4.44 9.88 0.83
N PHE A 140 -3.24 10.04 0.31
CA PHE A 140 -3.00 10.29 -1.13
C PHE A 140 -1.90 9.38 -1.73
N PRO A 141 -2.01 8.04 -1.60
CA PRO A 141 -1.02 7.13 -2.19
C PRO A 141 -0.92 7.36 -3.71
N ALA A 142 0.29 7.63 -4.20
CA ALA A 142 0.50 7.93 -5.61
C ALA A 142 0.23 6.71 -6.50
N ARG A 143 -0.10 6.96 -7.77
CA ARG A 143 -0.41 5.86 -8.69
C ARG A 143 0.83 5.02 -8.94
N GLY A 144 0.72 3.70 -8.74
CA GLY A 144 1.79 2.73 -9.04
C GLY A 144 2.87 2.59 -7.97
N THR A 145 2.71 3.19 -6.79
CA THR A 145 3.61 2.97 -5.63
C THR A 145 3.21 1.77 -4.77
N GLY A 146 1.99 1.26 -4.95
CA GLY A 146 1.49 0.07 -4.25
C GLY A 146 0.74 0.41 -2.96
N PHE A 147 0.89 -0.43 -1.94
CA PHE A 147 0.21 -0.28 -0.64
C PHE A 147 1.02 0.59 0.30
N HIS A 148 0.40 1.65 0.80
CA HIS A 148 0.98 2.56 1.79
C HIS A 148 0.41 2.24 3.16
N ARG A 149 1.27 2.23 4.19
CA ARG A 149 0.86 2.03 5.59
C ARG A 149 0.51 3.37 6.22
N PHE A 150 -0.68 3.50 6.78
CA PHE A 150 -1.08 4.67 7.55
C PHE A 150 -1.14 4.27 9.01
N VAL A 151 -0.32 4.90 9.84
CA VAL A 151 -0.07 4.48 11.22
C VAL A 151 -0.57 5.53 12.18
N PHE A 152 -1.51 5.13 13.04
CA PHE A 152 -1.93 5.88 14.21
C PHE A 152 -1.09 5.51 15.42
N VAL A 153 -0.44 6.50 16.01
CA VAL A 153 0.32 6.36 17.24
C VAL A 153 -0.34 7.18 18.33
N LEU A 154 -0.77 6.52 19.40
CA LEU A 154 -1.30 7.17 20.58
C LEU A 154 -0.23 7.19 21.67
N MET A 155 0.07 8.37 22.19
CA MET A 155 1.06 8.60 23.25
C MET A 155 0.41 9.23 24.46
N GLN A 156 0.78 8.75 25.64
CA GLN A 156 0.41 9.36 26.91
C GLN A 156 1.41 10.47 27.25
N GLN A 157 0.88 11.59 27.73
CA GLN A 157 1.64 12.73 28.22
C GLN A 157 1.69 12.70 29.75
N ASP A 158 2.85 13.00 30.33
CA ASP A 158 3.00 13.14 31.79
C ASP A 158 2.44 14.48 32.31
N GLY A 159 2.21 15.44 31.41
CA GLY A 159 1.67 16.76 31.70
C GLY A 159 1.40 17.55 30.42
N ARG A 160 0.88 18.77 30.56
CA ARG A 160 0.60 19.62 29.41
C ARG A 160 1.91 20.05 28.75
N LEU A 161 2.02 19.81 27.45
CA LEU A 161 3.21 20.16 26.66
C LEU A 161 2.95 21.41 25.82
N ASP A 162 4.00 22.20 25.63
CA ASP A 162 4.00 23.33 24.71
C ASP A 162 4.45 22.85 23.33
N PHE A 163 3.51 22.86 22.38
CA PHE A 163 3.73 22.44 21.00
C PHE A 163 3.86 23.62 20.02
N SER A 164 4.08 24.84 20.52
CA SER A 164 4.17 26.05 19.69
C SER A 164 5.17 25.96 18.52
N GLY A 165 6.29 25.26 18.70
CA GLY A 165 7.29 25.04 17.64
C GLY A 165 6.92 24.00 16.58
N GLN A 166 5.84 23.24 16.79
CA GLN A 166 5.43 22.12 15.94
C GLN A 166 4.05 22.35 15.30
N GLN A 167 3.38 23.44 15.65
CA GLN A 167 2.15 23.85 15.03
C GLN A 167 2.38 24.16 13.55
N ARG A 168 1.60 23.51 12.69
CA ARG A 168 1.59 23.74 11.24
C ARG A 168 0.64 24.88 10.89
N SER A 169 0.78 25.39 9.67
CA SER A 169 -0.18 26.35 9.14
C SER A 169 -1.60 25.76 9.15
N PRO A 170 -2.64 26.56 9.43
CA PRO A 170 -4.02 26.11 9.31
C PRO A 170 -4.28 25.74 7.84
N GLN A 171 -4.91 24.59 7.60
CA GLN A 171 -5.09 24.01 6.27
C GLN A 171 -3.76 23.80 5.54
N CYS A 172 -2.76 23.25 6.25
CA CYS A 172 -1.45 22.95 5.71
C CYS A 172 -1.57 22.03 4.48
N HIS A 173 -1.47 22.60 3.28
CA HIS A 173 -1.43 21.87 2.01
C HIS A 173 -0.01 21.73 1.46
N SER A 174 0.97 22.39 2.08
CA SER A 174 2.38 22.26 1.73
C SER A 174 2.91 20.89 2.17
N LEU A 175 3.48 20.13 1.23
CA LEU A 175 4.12 18.85 1.52
C LEU A 175 5.38 19.02 2.35
N GLU A 176 6.13 20.12 2.19
CA GLU A 176 7.36 20.38 2.96
C GLU A 176 7.07 20.61 4.45
N GLU A 177 5.97 21.29 4.77
CA GLU A 177 5.52 21.47 6.16
C GLU A 177 5.00 20.15 6.76
N ARG A 178 4.46 19.25 5.93
CA ARG A 178 4.00 17.93 6.35
C ARG A 178 5.12 16.89 6.44
N THR A 179 6.31 17.17 5.93
CA THR A 179 7.48 16.32 6.13
C THR A 179 7.76 16.20 7.62
N PHE A 180 7.79 14.95 8.10
CA PHE A 180 7.84 14.64 9.52
C PHE A 180 8.65 13.36 9.76
N LYS A 181 9.27 13.28 10.94
CA LYS A 181 9.93 12.07 11.43
C LYS A 181 9.46 11.84 12.85
N THR A 182 8.76 10.72 13.06
CA THR A 182 8.17 10.41 14.37
C THR A 182 9.25 10.19 15.43
N ALA A 183 10.37 9.57 15.04
CA ALA A 183 11.52 9.37 15.91
C ALA A 183 12.13 10.68 16.43
N ASP A 184 12.22 11.71 15.58
CA ASP A 184 12.77 13.02 15.96
C ASP A 184 11.80 13.76 16.90
N PHE A 185 10.50 13.68 16.61
CA PHE A 185 9.45 14.25 17.48
C PHE A 185 9.46 13.64 18.89
N LEU A 186 9.56 12.31 18.97
CA LEU A 186 9.72 11.60 20.25
C LEU A 186 11.03 11.97 20.94
N SER A 187 12.10 12.16 20.17
CA SER A 187 13.41 12.55 20.71
C SER A 187 13.39 13.94 21.34
N GLN A 188 12.64 14.88 20.75
CA GLN A 188 12.46 16.23 21.29
C GLN A 188 11.66 16.25 22.61
N HIS A 189 10.76 15.28 22.80
CA HIS A 189 9.86 15.19 23.95
C HIS A 189 10.18 13.99 24.85
N GLN A 190 11.45 13.56 24.86
CA GLN A 190 11.89 12.43 25.67
C GLN A 190 11.55 12.64 27.14
N GLY A 191 10.98 11.61 27.76
CA GLY A 191 10.64 11.62 29.17
C GLY A 191 9.30 12.28 29.52
N HIS A 192 8.57 12.82 28.53
CA HIS A 192 7.20 13.31 28.73
C HIS A 192 6.16 12.63 27.84
N LEU A 193 6.57 12.05 26.71
CA LEU A 193 5.73 11.27 25.81
C LEU A 193 6.08 9.80 25.87
N THR A 194 5.08 8.97 26.14
CA THR A 194 5.22 7.50 26.10
C THR A 194 4.22 6.90 25.11
N PRO A 195 4.65 6.19 24.06
CA PRO A 195 3.74 5.51 23.15
C PRO A 195 3.04 4.34 23.86
N LYS A 196 1.71 4.28 23.72
CA LYS A 196 0.85 3.34 24.46
C LYS A 196 -0.20 2.66 23.58
N GLY A 197 -0.60 3.27 22.47
CA GLY A 197 -1.56 2.70 21.52
C GLY A 197 -1.04 2.74 20.10
N LEU A 198 -1.45 1.76 19.30
CA LEU A 198 -1.01 1.58 17.91
C LEU A 198 -2.12 0.91 17.10
N SER A 199 -2.58 1.60 16.06
CA SER A 199 -3.52 1.08 15.05
C SER A 199 -3.05 1.52 13.67
N PHE A 200 -3.25 0.70 12.63
CA PHE A 200 -2.77 1.06 11.30
C PHE A 200 -3.56 0.33 10.21
N PHE A 201 -3.63 0.93 9.03
CA PHE A 201 -4.27 0.37 7.86
C PHE A 201 -3.37 0.49 6.62
N GLN A 202 -3.74 -0.23 5.57
CA GLN A 202 -3.13 -0.10 4.25
C GLN A 202 -4.07 0.64 3.31
N SER A 203 -3.52 1.56 2.53
CA SER A 203 -4.27 2.25 1.47
C SER A 203 -3.54 2.10 0.15
N GLU A 204 -4.30 1.97 -0.93
CA GLU A 204 -3.79 1.95 -2.30
C GLU A 204 -4.42 3.09 -3.09
N TYR A 205 -3.84 3.40 -4.24
CA TYR A 205 -4.37 4.43 -5.14
C TYR A 205 -5.83 4.15 -5.53
N ASP A 206 -6.66 5.18 -5.45
CA ASP A 206 -8.00 5.23 -6.02
C ASP A 206 -8.20 6.51 -6.85
N ASP A 207 -9.34 6.65 -7.52
CA ASP A 207 -9.63 7.83 -8.33
C ASP A 207 -9.85 9.11 -7.48
N SER A 208 -10.15 8.99 -6.19
CA SER A 208 -10.34 10.15 -5.29
C SER A 208 -9.02 10.88 -5.01
N VAL A 209 -7.89 10.15 -5.05
CA VAL A 209 -6.54 10.73 -4.90
C VAL A 209 -6.24 11.80 -5.96
N ARG A 210 -6.81 11.68 -7.17
CA ARG A 210 -6.65 12.69 -8.22
C ARG A 210 -7.15 14.06 -7.79
N ASP A 211 -8.31 14.08 -7.13
CA ASP A 211 -8.91 15.31 -6.64
C ASP A 211 -8.05 15.96 -5.55
N ILE A 212 -7.37 15.17 -4.71
CA ILE A 212 -6.47 15.68 -3.68
C ILE A 212 -5.27 16.37 -4.32
N PHE A 213 -4.59 15.73 -5.28
CA PHE A 213 -3.43 16.32 -5.94
C PHE A 213 -3.78 17.63 -6.66
N HIS A 214 -4.93 17.67 -7.36
CA HIS A 214 -5.31 18.82 -8.16
C HIS A 214 -6.02 19.94 -7.39
N LYS A 215 -6.91 19.61 -6.44
CA LYS A 215 -7.73 20.61 -5.73
C LYS A 215 -7.10 21.04 -4.40
N THR A 216 -6.51 20.10 -3.67
CA THR A 216 -5.98 20.34 -2.32
C THR A 216 -4.51 20.72 -2.36
N LEU A 217 -3.68 19.96 -3.08
CA LEU A 217 -2.22 20.15 -3.14
C LEU A 217 -1.76 21.06 -4.30
N ASP A 218 -2.67 21.47 -5.19
CA ASP A 218 -2.41 22.29 -6.39
C ASP A 218 -1.18 21.81 -7.20
N MET A 219 -1.09 20.50 -7.42
CA MET A 219 0.03 19.89 -8.12
C MET A 219 -0.43 18.83 -9.14
N ARG A 220 0.51 18.41 -9.99
CA ARG A 220 0.27 17.32 -10.95
C ARG A 220 0.42 15.98 -10.23
N GLU A 221 -0.53 15.08 -10.49
CA GLU A 221 -0.50 13.70 -10.00
C GLU A 221 0.76 12.98 -10.54
N PRO A 222 1.68 12.53 -9.66
CA PRO A 222 2.77 11.69 -10.08
C PRO A 222 2.27 10.26 -10.35
N SER A 223 2.75 9.65 -11.44
CA SER A 223 2.48 8.26 -11.77
C SER A 223 3.79 7.49 -11.87
N PHE A 224 3.85 6.39 -11.14
CA PHE A 224 4.98 5.49 -11.07
C PHE A 224 4.66 4.18 -11.78
N GLU A 225 5.68 3.53 -12.31
CA GLU A 225 5.59 2.19 -12.86
C GLU A 225 6.79 1.38 -12.36
N TYR A 226 6.55 0.11 -12.03
CA TYR A 226 7.64 -0.77 -11.61
C TYR A 226 8.54 -1.10 -12.81
N ALA A 227 9.71 -0.47 -12.85
CA ALA A 227 10.73 -0.76 -13.83
C ALA A 227 11.43 -2.10 -13.49
N HIS A 228 11.01 -3.18 -14.14
CA HIS A 228 11.70 -4.46 -14.01
C HIS A 228 13.17 -4.33 -14.45
N PRO A 229 14.12 -4.93 -13.72
CA PRO A 229 15.50 -4.96 -14.18
C PRO A 229 15.58 -5.63 -15.55
N PRO A 230 16.42 -5.12 -16.47
CA PRO A 230 16.56 -5.73 -17.77
C PRO A 230 17.03 -7.17 -17.62
N PHE A 231 16.49 -8.07 -18.45
CA PHE A 231 16.98 -9.44 -18.48
C PHE A 231 18.46 -9.46 -18.85
N TYR A 232 19.27 -10.14 -18.04
CA TYR A 232 20.66 -10.34 -18.38
C TYR A 232 20.76 -11.15 -19.67
N HIS A 233 21.54 -10.65 -20.62
CA HIS A 233 21.90 -11.35 -21.83
C HIS A 233 23.42 -11.54 -21.84
N PRO A 234 23.92 -12.79 -21.96
CA PRO A 234 25.36 -13.01 -22.08
C PRO A 234 25.88 -12.35 -23.36
N PRO A 235 27.17 -11.96 -23.44
CA PRO A 235 27.73 -11.37 -24.66
C PRO A 235 27.51 -12.30 -25.86
N GLN A 236 27.26 -11.70 -27.03
CA GLN A 236 27.03 -12.46 -28.25
C GLN A 236 28.33 -13.17 -28.67
N GLU A 237 28.23 -14.47 -28.86
CA GLU A 237 29.28 -15.36 -29.36
C GLU A 237 29.17 -15.44 -30.89
N ALA A 238 30.31 -15.50 -31.58
CA ALA A 238 30.35 -15.69 -33.02
C ALA A 238 29.75 -17.05 -33.45
N TYR A 239 29.94 -18.09 -32.63
CA TYR A 239 29.50 -19.45 -32.92
C TYR A 239 28.76 -20.03 -31.71
N PRO A 240 27.45 -19.73 -31.57
CA PRO A 240 26.69 -20.10 -30.39
C PRO A 240 26.35 -21.60 -30.39
N TYR A 241 27.27 -22.41 -29.85
CA TYR A 241 27.16 -23.86 -29.88
C TYR A 241 25.96 -24.34 -29.05
N LYS A 242 25.15 -25.24 -29.62
CA LYS A 242 23.92 -25.81 -29.02
C LYS A 242 22.84 -24.77 -28.64
N GLN A 243 22.95 -23.52 -29.12
CA GLN A 243 21.88 -22.55 -28.94
C GLN A 243 20.87 -22.64 -30.08
N PRO A 244 19.56 -22.54 -29.78
CA PRO A 244 18.53 -22.47 -30.82
C PRO A 244 18.66 -21.14 -31.57
N PHE A 245 18.88 -21.22 -32.90
CA PHE A 245 19.20 -20.05 -33.72
C PHE A 245 18.13 -18.95 -33.65
N ASP A 246 16.85 -19.33 -33.64
CA ASP A 246 15.70 -18.43 -33.61
C ASP A 246 15.70 -17.57 -32.34
N ARG A 247 15.84 -18.20 -31.17
CA ARG A 247 15.85 -17.48 -29.89
C ARG A 247 17.17 -16.77 -29.63
N TYR A 248 18.28 -17.33 -30.12
CA TYR A 248 19.59 -16.75 -29.90
C TYR A 248 19.73 -15.44 -30.65
N PHE A 249 19.45 -15.42 -31.95
CA PHE A 249 19.59 -14.19 -32.74
C PHE A 249 18.55 -13.15 -32.35
N ASP A 250 17.30 -13.54 -32.09
CA ASP A 250 16.26 -12.59 -31.67
C ASP A 250 16.56 -11.94 -30.31
N ARG A 251 17.34 -12.59 -29.42
CA ARG A 251 17.80 -12.00 -28.15
C ARG A 251 18.67 -10.74 -28.34
N TYR A 252 19.47 -10.71 -29.40
CA TYR A 252 20.43 -9.61 -29.67
C TYR A 252 19.95 -8.66 -30.77
N ARG A 253 18.76 -8.89 -31.34
CA ARG A 253 18.18 -8.00 -32.33
C ARG A 253 17.62 -6.74 -31.68
N ASP A 254 17.59 -5.65 -32.44
CA ASP A 254 16.86 -4.47 -32.03
C ASP A 254 15.37 -4.82 -31.94
N LYS A 255 14.75 -4.43 -30.82
CA LYS A 255 13.31 -4.61 -30.58
C LYS A 255 12.48 -3.92 -31.66
N LYS A 256 12.96 -2.81 -32.25
CA LYS A 256 12.25 -2.08 -33.32
C LYS A 256 12.10 -2.92 -34.59
N ASP A 257 13.19 -3.54 -35.02
CA ASP A 257 13.19 -4.39 -36.21
C ASP A 257 12.30 -5.62 -36.00
N LEU A 258 12.38 -6.21 -34.81
CA LEU A 258 11.53 -7.33 -34.41
C LEU A 258 10.05 -6.92 -34.37
N ALA A 259 9.73 -5.71 -33.87
CA ALA A 259 8.38 -5.17 -33.87
C ALA A 259 7.83 -4.96 -35.29
N GLU A 260 8.65 -4.41 -36.20
CA GLU A 260 8.26 -4.21 -37.59
C GLU A 260 7.99 -5.55 -38.29
N GLU A 261 8.83 -6.56 -38.08
CA GLU A 261 8.64 -7.91 -38.63
C GLU A 261 7.34 -8.54 -38.11
N VAL A 262 7.12 -8.49 -36.79
CA VAL A 262 5.90 -8.99 -36.14
C VAL A 262 4.66 -8.27 -36.66
N MET A 263 4.72 -6.95 -36.84
CA MET A 263 3.62 -6.16 -37.36
C MET A 263 3.29 -6.54 -38.81
N LYS A 264 4.31 -6.65 -39.67
CA LYS A 264 4.14 -7.12 -41.06
C LYS A 264 3.55 -8.53 -41.11
N MET A 265 4.00 -9.44 -40.25
CA MET A 265 3.43 -10.79 -40.15
C MET A 265 1.96 -10.76 -39.73
N LYS A 266 1.61 -9.97 -38.71
CA LYS A 266 0.22 -9.79 -38.28
C LYS A 266 -0.66 -9.23 -39.39
N MET A 267 -0.18 -8.21 -40.10
CA MET A 267 -0.89 -7.60 -41.23
C MET A 267 -1.08 -8.60 -42.39
N ALA A 268 -0.11 -9.46 -42.66
CA ALA A 268 -0.23 -10.49 -43.69
C ALA A 268 -1.20 -11.62 -43.30
N MET A 269 -1.33 -11.94 -42.00
CA MET A 269 -2.24 -12.98 -41.50
C MET A 269 -3.70 -12.50 -41.40
N ILE A 270 -3.93 -11.21 -41.19
CA ILE A 270 -5.27 -10.64 -41.01
C ILE A 270 -5.77 -10.16 -42.37
N SER A 271 -6.75 -10.87 -42.94
CA SER A 271 -7.52 -10.38 -44.08
C SER A 271 -8.53 -9.34 -43.60
N PRO A 272 -8.61 -8.14 -44.21
CA PRO A 272 -9.64 -7.16 -43.87
C PRO A 272 -11.05 -7.63 -44.22
N PHE A 273 -11.18 -8.68 -45.03
CA PHE A 273 -12.45 -9.23 -45.51
C PHE A 273 -12.82 -10.57 -44.87
N THR A 274 -11.94 -11.15 -44.06
CA THR A 274 -12.15 -12.47 -43.46
C THR A 274 -11.87 -12.40 -41.98
N ALA A 275 -12.88 -12.65 -41.15
CA ALA A 275 -12.72 -12.68 -39.71
C ALA A 275 -11.77 -13.83 -39.31
N TYR A 276 -10.76 -13.52 -38.49
CA TYR A 276 -9.85 -14.52 -37.95
C TYR A 276 -10.57 -15.41 -36.93
N GLU A 277 -10.78 -16.69 -37.26
CA GLU A 277 -11.35 -17.66 -36.33
C GLU A 277 -10.29 -18.16 -35.35
N ARG A 278 -10.35 -17.69 -34.10
CA ARG A 278 -9.54 -18.25 -33.02
C ARG A 278 -9.99 -19.70 -32.75
N PRO A 279 -9.09 -20.69 -32.72
CA PRO A 279 -9.47 -22.04 -32.35
C PRO A 279 -10.01 -22.08 -30.91
N LYS A 280 -11.14 -22.77 -30.70
CA LYS A 280 -11.84 -22.87 -29.41
C LYS A 280 -10.93 -23.33 -28.25
N TYR A 281 -9.98 -24.21 -28.55
CA TYR A 281 -8.98 -24.71 -27.60
C TYR A 281 -7.57 -24.59 -28.21
N PRO A 282 -6.89 -23.44 -28.04
CA PRO A 282 -5.61 -23.16 -28.70
C PRO A 282 -4.45 -24.04 -28.20
N LEU A 283 -4.61 -24.74 -27.07
CA LEU A 283 -3.63 -25.70 -26.53
C LEU A 283 -3.84 -27.13 -27.04
N ILE A 284 -5.03 -27.44 -27.55
CA ILE A 284 -5.45 -28.79 -27.95
C ILE A 284 -5.53 -28.88 -29.49
N HIS A 285 -6.08 -27.85 -30.13
CA HIS A 285 -6.12 -27.74 -31.58
C HIS A 285 -4.79 -27.16 -32.08
N ARG A 286 -3.90 -28.02 -32.57
CA ARG A 286 -2.71 -27.58 -33.30
C ARG A 286 -3.16 -26.80 -34.54
N ALA A 287 -2.79 -25.52 -34.60
CA ALA A 287 -2.92 -24.74 -35.82
C ALA A 287 -2.02 -25.38 -36.88
N VAL A 288 -2.64 -25.93 -37.93
CA VAL A 288 -2.04 -26.42 -39.17
C VAL A 288 -1.35 -27.80 -39.10
N LYS A 289 -1.99 -28.80 -39.73
CA LYS A 289 -1.32 -29.98 -40.31
C LYS A 289 -0.63 -29.54 -41.61
N GLY A 290 0.70 -29.44 -41.62
CA GLY A 290 1.45 -29.08 -42.82
C GLY A 290 2.96 -29.16 -42.66
N THR A 291 3.66 -29.25 -43.78
CA THR A 291 5.11 -29.44 -44.00
C THR A 291 6.02 -28.31 -43.50
N ARG A 292 5.53 -27.40 -42.65
CA ARG A 292 6.32 -26.28 -42.12
C ARG A 292 7.24 -26.75 -40.99
N ALA A 293 8.41 -26.12 -40.89
CA ALA A 293 9.34 -26.40 -39.81
C ALA A 293 8.73 -26.06 -38.44
N THR A 294 8.97 -26.91 -37.45
CA THR A 294 8.37 -26.81 -36.12
C THR A 294 8.71 -25.52 -35.36
N TRP A 295 9.86 -24.91 -35.65
CA TRP A 295 10.28 -23.66 -35.04
C TRP A 295 9.45 -22.45 -35.53
N ILE A 296 8.96 -22.45 -36.77
CA ILE A 296 8.08 -21.41 -37.32
C ILE A 296 6.76 -21.41 -36.56
N ASN A 297 6.16 -22.60 -36.40
CA ASN A 297 4.90 -22.75 -35.67
C ASN A 297 5.06 -22.32 -34.19
N ARG A 298 6.19 -22.65 -33.56
CA ARG A 298 6.49 -22.19 -32.19
C ARG A 298 6.70 -20.68 -32.09
N ARG A 299 7.32 -20.04 -33.10
CA ARG A 299 7.51 -18.59 -33.16
C ARG A 299 6.17 -17.88 -33.26
N GLU A 300 5.29 -18.32 -34.17
CA GLU A 300 3.93 -17.78 -34.31
C GLU A 300 3.10 -17.97 -33.03
N GLU A 301 3.17 -19.15 -32.40
CA GLU A 301 2.46 -19.43 -31.13
C GLU A 301 2.91 -18.47 -30.01
N LYS A 302 4.22 -18.25 -29.87
CA LYS A 302 4.78 -17.31 -28.88
C LYS A 302 4.43 -15.87 -29.19
N MET A 303 4.44 -15.48 -30.47
CA MET A 303 4.02 -14.16 -30.93
C MET A 303 2.55 -13.91 -30.58
N HIS A 304 1.66 -14.86 -30.88
CA HIS A 304 0.23 -14.75 -30.55
C HIS A 304 -0.04 -14.69 -29.04
N ARG A 305 0.76 -15.40 -28.24
CA ARG A 305 0.63 -15.42 -26.78
C ARG A 305 1.40 -14.31 -26.05
N ARG A 306 2.13 -13.46 -26.77
CA ARG A 306 3.01 -12.41 -26.19
C ARG A 306 3.95 -12.98 -25.13
N LEU A 307 4.66 -14.05 -25.48
CA LEU A 307 5.63 -14.71 -24.59
C LEU A 307 7.07 -14.32 -24.93
N GLU A 308 7.96 -14.39 -23.94
CA GLU A 308 9.39 -14.10 -24.07
C GLU A 308 9.64 -12.72 -24.72
N GLN A 309 10.42 -12.67 -25.80
CA GLN A 309 10.76 -11.45 -26.56
C GLN A 309 9.56 -10.77 -27.25
N PHE A 310 8.40 -11.44 -27.33
CA PHE A 310 7.17 -10.89 -27.92
C PHE A 310 6.23 -10.25 -26.87
N LYS A 311 6.61 -10.24 -25.58
CA LYS A 311 5.77 -9.76 -24.49
C LYS A 311 5.38 -8.28 -24.64
N ASP A 312 6.36 -7.46 -24.99
CA ASP A 312 6.22 -6.00 -25.08
C ASP A 312 6.05 -5.52 -26.53
N LEU A 313 5.86 -6.44 -27.48
CA LEU A 313 5.68 -6.11 -28.89
C LEU A 313 4.20 -5.90 -29.23
N PRO A 314 3.88 -4.96 -30.15
CA PRO A 314 2.52 -4.63 -30.53
C PRO A 314 1.74 -5.85 -31.02
#